data_AF-A0A1V9R819-F1
#
_entry.id   AF-A0A1V9R819-F1
#
_cell.length_a   1.000
_cell.length_b   1.000
_cell.length_c   1.000
_cell.angle_alpha   90.00
_cell.angle_beta   90.00
_cell.angle_gamma   90.00
#
_symmetry.space_group_name_H-M   'P 1'
#
loop_
_entity.id
_entity.type
_entity.pdbx_description
1 polymer ?
#
loop_
_entity_poly.entity_id
_entity_poly.type
_entity_poly.pdbx_seq_one_letter_code
_entity_poly.pdbx_strand_id
1 'polypeptide(L)' 'MDNKIPVHVMCVDYSANADDSKIHVMLNIDIFEKPRFDNMKLVEKLARKVNEIKL' A
#
# COMPACT_ATOMS: atom_id res chain seq x y z
N MET A 1 -4.81 -0.92 -22.53
CA MET A 1 -3.94 0.20 -22.13
C MET A 1 -3.33 -0.16 -20.79
N ASP A 2 -2.02 -0.01 -20.64
CA ASP A 2 -1.33 -0.26 -19.38
C ASP A 2 -1.75 0.84 -18.39
N ASN A 3 -2.77 0.58 -17.56
CA ASN A 3 -3.24 1.48 -16.51
C ASN A 3 -2.27 1.47 -15.31
N LYS A 4 -0.97 1.53 -15.59
CA LYS A 4 0.08 1.53 -14.57
C LYS A 4 0.29 2.98 -14.13
N ILE A 5 0.03 3.23 -12.86
CA ILE A 5 0.28 4.53 -12.25
C ILE A 5 1.72 4.50 -11.72
N PRO A 6 2.58 5.48 -12.10
CA PRO A 6 3.91 5.58 -11.55
C PRO A 6 3.84 5.90 -10.06
N VAL A 7 4.47 5.07 -9.24
CA VAL A 7 4.59 5.24 -7.79
C VAL A 7 6.05 5.22 -7.39
N HIS A 8 6.40 6.02 -6.39
CA HIS A 8 7.69 5.98 -5.72
C HIS A 8 7.51 5.49 -4.29
N VAL A 9 8.21 4.43 -3.94
CA VAL A 9 8.23 3.93 -2.56
C VAL A 9 9.23 4.77 -1.79
N MET A 10 8.72 5.59 -0.88
CA MET A 10 9.55 6.43 -0.02
C MET A 10 10.21 5.63 1.10
N CYS A 11 9.44 4.77 1.75
CA CYS A 11 9.92 3.98 2.89
C CYS A 11 9.06 2.72 3.05
N VAL A 12 9.69 1.69 3.62
CA VAL A 12 9.00 0.50 4.14
C VAL A 12 9.48 0.30 5.57
N ASP A 13 8.57 0.52 6.52
CA ASP A 13 8.84 0.33 7.93
C ASP A 13 8.25 -1.00 8.40
N TYR A 14 9.05 -1.75 9.17
CA TYR A 14 8.66 -3.01 9.77
C TYR A 14 8.67 -2.85 11.27
N SER A 15 7.53 -3.12 11.92
CA SER A 15 7.45 -3.23 13.36
C SER A 15 6.99 -4.64 13.73
N ALA A 16 7.79 -5.29 14.56
CA ALA A 16 7.47 -6.58 15.14
C ALA A 16 7.26 -6.35 16.64
N ASN A 17 6.05 -6.64 17.12
CA ASN A 17 5.77 -6.68 18.54
C ASN A 17 5.95 -8.12 19.00
N ALA A 18 6.72 -8.35 20.07
CA ALA A 18 7.01 -9.69 20.57
C ALA A 18 5.75 -10.47 21.00
N ASP A 19 4.69 -9.75 21.36
CA ASP A 19 3.39 -10.30 21.77
C ASP A 19 2.39 -10.47 20.60
N ASP A 20 2.73 -9.97 19.41
CA ASP A 20 1.86 -10.07 18.24
C ASP A 20 2.44 -11.11 17.26
N SER A 21 1.63 -12.08 16.85
CA SER A 21 2.05 -13.11 15.87
C SER A 21 2.15 -12.56 14.44
N LYS A 22 2.11 -11.23 14.28
CA LYS A 22 2.08 -10.50 13.02
C LYS A 22 3.22 -9.51 12.96
N ILE A 23 3.77 -9.35 11.76
CA ILE A 23 4.63 -8.24 11.42
C ILE A 23 3.75 -7.11 10.91
N HIS A 24 3.85 -5.95 11.54
CA HIS A 24 3.21 -4.73 11.06
C HIS A 24 4.12 -4.12 10.00
N VAL A 25 3.59 -3.93 8.80
CA VAL A 25 4.31 -3.31 7.69
C VAL A 25 3.63 -2.02 7.32
N MET A 26 4.36 -0.92 7.37
CA MET A 26 3.91 0.39 6.90
C MET A 26 4.62 0.72 5.58
N LEU A 27 3.85 0.93 4.52
CA LEU A 27 4.36 1.27 3.20
C LEU A 27 4.03 2.74 2.91
N ASN A 28 5.07 3.57 2.78
CA ASN A 28 4.92 4.97 2.40
C ASN A 28 5.20 5.14 0.91
N ILE A 29 4.23 5.64 0.15
CA ILE A 29 4.31 5.83 -1.30
C ILE A 29 3.90 7.22 -1.73
N ASP A 30 4.65 7.78 -2.68
CA ASP A 30 4.24 8.90 -3.50
C ASP A 30 3.59 8.38 -4.78
N ILE A 31 2.41 8.91 -5.09
CA ILE A 31 1.73 8.63 -6.36
C ILE A 31 1.98 9.84 -7.27
N PHE A 32 2.69 9.64 -8.38
CA PHE A 32 3.01 10.72 -9.33
C PHE A 32 1.83 11.02 -10.27
N GLU A 33 0.66 11.20 -9.68
CA GLU A 33 -0.54 11.62 -10.37
C GLU A 33 -1.23 12.68 -9.52
N LYS A 34 -1.84 13.69 -10.15
CA LYS A 34 -2.59 14.71 -9.42
C LYS A 34 -3.60 14.03 -8.50
N PRO A 35 -3.74 14.44 -7.22
CA PRO A 35 -4.71 13.86 -6.32
C PRO A 35 -6.10 13.98 -6.93
N ARG A 36 -6.68 12.85 -7.32
CA ARG A 36 -8.03 12.72 -7.83
C ARG A 36 -8.74 11.64 -7.02
N PHE A 37 -10.06 11.75 -6.93
CA PHE A 37 -10.89 10.79 -6.21
C PHE A 37 -10.63 9.33 -6.67
N ASP A 38 -10.30 9.15 -7.95
CA ASP A 38 -9.95 7.86 -8.54
C ASP A 38 -8.62 7.29 -8.01
N ASN A 39 -7.67 8.15 -7.61
CA ASN A 39 -6.38 7.74 -7.05
C ASN A 39 -6.49 7.38 -5.57
N MET A 40 -7.48 7.92 -4.84
CA MET A 40 -7.81 7.46 -3.48
C MET A 40 -8.34 6.03 -3.49
N LYS A 41 -9.11 5.64 -4.52
CA LYS A 41 -9.55 4.24 -4.71
C LYS A 41 -8.39 3.29 -4.99
N LEU A 42 -7.21 3.77 -5.41
CA LEU A 42 -6.02 2.93 -5.57
C LEU A 42 -5.54 2.41 -4.21
N VAL A 43 -5.52 3.26 -3.18
CA VAL A 43 -5.13 2.88 -1.82
C VAL A 43 -6.09 1.83 -1.26
N GLU A 44 -7.40 2.02 -1.46
CA GLU A 44 -8.42 1.04 -1.09
C GLU A 44 -8.24 -0.30 -1.80
N LYS A 45 -7.96 -0.28 -3.12
CA LYS A 45 -7.67 -1.49 -3.89
C LYS A 45 -6.40 -2.19 -3.42
N LEU A 46 -5.37 -1.44 -3.06
CA LEU A 46 -4.12 -1.97 -2.54
C LEU A 46 -4.36 -2.68 -1.20
N ALA A 47 -5.07 -2.02 -0.28
CA ALA A 47 -5.46 -2.59 1.01
C ALA A 47 -6.32 -3.86 0.84
N ARG A 48 -7.27 -3.86 -0.10
CA ARG A 48 -8.09 -5.03 -0.40
C ARG A 48 -7.26 -6.18 -0.97
N LYS A 49 -6.38 -5.94 -1.94
CA LYS A 49 -5.49 -6.98 -2.49
C LYS A 49 -4.57 -7.58 -1.43
N VAL A 50 -3.99 -6.75 -0.55
CA VAL A 50 -3.16 -7.23 0.56
C VAL A 50 -3.97 -8.11 1.52
N ASN A 51 -5.23 -7.76 1.79
CA ASN A 51 -6.12 -8.57 2.62
C ASN A 51 -6.59 -9.87 1.94
N GLU A 52 -6.75 -9.88 0.61
CA GLU A 52 -7.09 -11.07 -0.18
C GLU A 52 -5.90 -12.05 -0.31
N ILE A 53 -4.66 -11.58 -0.15
CA ILE A 53 -3.43 -12.42 -0.13
C ILE A 53 -3.27 -13.17 1.21
N LYS A 54 -4.15 -12.96 2.20
CA LYS A 54 -4.14 -13.76 3.45
C LYS A 54 -4.37 -15.24 3.14
N LEU A 55 -3.26 -15.99 3.20
CA LEU A 55 -3.17 -17.44 3.45
C LEU A 55 -3.56 -17.75 4.90
#